data_AF-A0A150FX00-F1
#
_entry.id   AF-A0A150FX00-F1
#
_cell.length_a   1.000
_cell.length_b   1.000
_cell.length_c   1.000
_cell.angle_alpha   90.00
_cell.angle_beta   90.00
_cell.angle_gamma   90.00
#
_symmetry.space_group_name_H-M   'P 1'
#
loop_
_entity.id
_entity.type
_entity.pdbx_description
1 polymer ?
#
loop_
_entity_poly.entity_id
_entity_poly.type
_entity_poly.pdbx_seq_one_letter_code
_entity_poly.pdbx_strand_id
1 'polypeptide(L)'
;MRMALVSAGEPPLITLGEFEDMAKRCNVKTPDDRRSCMDRLTDMGELRHFGEVPGLESAVVIDPKWLADLMARIVTSDAGRMAELGMENGWTSMEALEKVVQSVCPASSSGSSSSSWVDGLVRLMQHCGLVYAAANEMAVIPPMLPDRMTQSLQSHRAALVKQPGSQSGHLPAGPRRWWSAQYKYGRLLDHRLSRLLCRLLLLLPDVEVLDVWRFGARLRRPQGDVLAMTCTRRLDKDYTIHVAVCAQVPELLGARVSALLGEELSDVELKDIQYECAACFEMEPTEDAQQHGMYSANVLRKMAGRE
;
A
#
# COMPACT_ATOMS: atom_id res chain seq x y z
N MET A 1 8.27 -30.31 -16.46
CA MET A 1 7.30 -29.27 -16.84
C MET A 1 7.93 -27.88 -16.85
N ARG A 2 8.44 -27.36 -15.71
CA ARG A 2 9.16 -26.07 -15.66
C ARG A 2 10.19 -25.88 -16.80
N MET A 3 11.11 -26.84 -16.97
CA MET A 3 12.11 -26.77 -18.05
C MET A 3 11.48 -26.74 -19.45
N ALA A 4 10.36 -27.44 -19.65
CA ALA A 4 9.66 -27.47 -20.94
C ALA A 4 8.98 -26.13 -21.25
N LEU A 5 8.31 -25.51 -20.27
CA LEU A 5 7.70 -24.18 -20.42
C LEU A 5 8.78 -23.12 -20.72
N VAL A 6 9.87 -23.13 -19.96
CA VAL A 6 11.00 -22.21 -20.17
C VAL A 6 11.61 -22.40 -21.56
N SER A 7 11.81 -23.64 -22.01
CA SER A 7 12.31 -23.91 -23.37
C SER A 7 11.32 -23.52 -24.48
N ALA A 8 10.02 -23.52 -24.19
CA ALA A 8 8.98 -23.06 -25.12
C ALA A 8 8.78 -21.53 -25.10
N GLY A 9 9.46 -20.81 -24.21
CA GLY A 9 9.25 -19.37 -24.02
C GLY A 9 7.91 -19.05 -23.34
N GLU A 10 7.27 -20.04 -22.72
CA GLU A 10 5.99 -19.89 -22.03
C GLU A 10 6.22 -19.48 -20.56
N PRO A 11 5.31 -18.69 -19.97
CA PRO A 11 5.40 -18.37 -18.56
C PRO A 11 5.29 -19.66 -17.73
N PRO A 12 6.02 -19.79 -16.61
CA PRO A 12 5.97 -20.95 -15.71
C PRO A 12 4.71 -20.92 -14.83
N LEU A 13 3.56 -20.77 -15.49
CA LEU A 13 2.22 -20.75 -14.93
C LEU A 13 1.48 -21.99 -15.44
N ILE A 14 0.76 -22.66 -14.55
CA ILE A 14 -0.11 -23.77 -14.89
C ILE A 14 -1.46 -23.55 -14.25
N THR A 15 -2.49 -24.21 -14.76
CA THR A 15 -3.79 -24.24 -14.12
C THR A 15 -3.78 -25.16 -12.89
N LEU A 16 -4.69 -24.91 -11.95
CA LEU A 16 -4.92 -25.79 -10.81
C LEU A 16 -5.29 -27.20 -11.24
N GLY A 17 -6.04 -27.34 -12.34
CA GLY A 17 -6.36 -28.65 -12.94
C GLY A 17 -5.11 -29.41 -13.41
N GLU A 18 -4.18 -28.74 -14.08
CA GLU A 18 -2.92 -29.36 -14.50
C GLU A 18 -2.05 -29.78 -13.29
N PHE A 19 -2.02 -28.97 -12.24
CA PHE A 19 -1.39 -29.34 -10.97
C PHE A 19 -2.02 -30.59 -10.37
N GLU A 20 -3.36 -30.62 -10.29
CA GLU A 20 -4.11 -31.75 -9.77
C GLU A 20 -3.86 -33.04 -10.55
N ASP A 21 -3.76 -32.96 -11.88
CA ASP A 21 -3.48 -34.11 -12.74
C ASP A 21 -2.02 -34.58 -12.64
N MET A 22 -1.07 -33.68 -12.39
CA MET A 22 0.29 -34.08 -11.99
C MET A 22 0.29 -34.80 -10.64
N ALA A 23 -0.42 -34.26 -9.64
CA ALA A 23 -0.48 -34.83 -8.30
C ALA A 23 -1.07 -36.25 -8.33
N LYS A 24 -2.14 -36.47 -9.11
CA LYS A 24 -2.72 -37.80 -9.35
C LYS A 24 -1.70 -38.78 -9.94
N ARG A 25 -0.89 -38.36 -10.92
CA ARG A 25 0.17 -39.18 -11.52
C ARG A 25 1.26 -39.56 -10.51
N CYS A 26 1.48 -38.73 -9.49
CA CYS A 26 2.37 -39.00 -8.37
C CYS A 26 1.71 -39.76 -7.22
N ASN A 27 0.56 -40.42 -7.45
CA ASN A 27 -0.22 -41.15 -6.44
C ASN A 27 -0.80 -40.30 -5.29
N VAL A 28 -0.90 -38.97 -5.44
CA VAL A 28 -1.62 -38.09 -4.51
C VAL A 28 -3.09 -38.05 -4.93
N LYS A 29 -3.88 -38.99 -4.39
CA LYS A 29 -5.22 -39.31 -4.93
C LYS A 29 -6.35 -38.48 -4.33
N THR A 30 -6.28 -38.14 -3.04
CA THR A 30 -7.39 -37.44 -2.37
C THR A 30 -7.28 -35.92 -2.56
N PRO A 31 -8.41 -35.18 -2.57
CA PRO A 31 -8.39 -33.71 -2.59
C PRO A 31 -7.61 -33.11 -1.41
N ASP A 32 -7.73 -33.68 -0.22
CA ASP A 32 -7.05 -33.17 0.98
C ASP A 32 -5.54 -33.39 0.91
N ASP A 33 -5.07 -34.55 0.44
CA ASP A 33 -3.65 -34.80 0.22
C ASP A 33 -3.07 -33.85 -0.84
N ARG A 34 -3.85 -33.55 -1.89
CA ARG A 34 -3.42 -32.61 -2.95
C ARG A 34 -3.29 -31.19 -2.42
N ARG A 35 -4.25 -30.73 -1.59
CA ARG A 35 -4.18 -29.43 -0.93
C ARG A 35 -2.97 -29.37 0.01
N SER A 36 -2.81 -30.36 0.89
CA SER A 36 -1.67 -30.44 1.81
C SER A 36 -0.31 -30.48 1.08
N CYS A 37 -0.25 -31.16 -0.07
CA CYS A 37 0.94 -31.16 -0.93
C CYS A 37 1.24 -29.75 -1.48
N MET A 38 0.22 -29.05 -1.99
CA MET A 38 0.36 -27.69 -2.52
C MET A 38 0.76 -26.69 -1.43
N ASP A 39 0.17 -26.79 -0.23
CA ASP A 39 0.53 -25.95 0.92
C ASP A 39 2.00 -26.16 1.29
N ARG A 40 2.45 -27.42 1.40
CA ARG A 40 3.86 -27.73 1.68
C ARG A 40 4.81 -27.20 0.62
N LEU A 41 4.47 -27.34 -0.67
CA LEU A 41 5.30 -26.81 -1.76
C LEU A 41 5.32 -25.28 -1.75
N THR A 42 4.22 -24.64 -1.33
CA THR A 42 4.13 -23.19 -1.13
C THR A 42 5.00 -22.72 0.03
N ASP A 43 4.98 -23.44 1.15
CA ASP A 43 5.80 -23.14 2.34
C ASP A 43 7.29 -23.28 2.04
N MET A 44 7.67 -24.29 1.26
CA MET A 44 9.06 -24.47 0.80
C MET A 44 9.47 -23.46 -0.28
N GLY A 45 8.53 -22.72 -0.87
CA GLY A 45 8.80 -21.77 -1.94
C GLY A 45 9.10 -22.42 -3.29
N GLU A 46 8.66 -23.66 -3.50
CA GLU A 46 8.81 -24.39 -4.77
C GLU A 46 7.76 -23.96 -5.81
N LEU A 47 6.58 -23.55 -5.34
CA LEU A 47 5.52 -22.95 -6.15
C LEU A 47 4.77 -21.88 -5.34
N ARG A 48 3.89 -21.14 -6.01
CA ARG A 48 2.90 -20.25 -5.36
C ARG A 48 1.53 -20.45 -5.97
N HIS A 49 0.50 -20.55 -5.13
CA HIS A 49 -0.90 -20.49 -5.52
C HIS A 49 -1.55 -19.30 -4.81
N PHE A 50 -2.25 -18.46 -5.58
CA PHE A 50 -2.89 -17.23 -5.07
C PHE A 50 -4.41 -17.34 -5.21
N GLY A 51 -4.99 -18.38 -4.57
CA GLY A 51 -6.42 -18.67 -4.66
C GLY A 51 -7.35 -17.54 -4.22
N GLU A 52 -6.84 -16.61 -3.40
CA GLU A 52 -7.59 -15.46 -2.89
C GLU A 52 -7.49 -14.21 -3.78
N VAL A 53 -6.63 -14.23 -4.81
CA VAL A 53 -6.43 -13.08 -5.71
C VAL A 53 -7.34 -13.22 -6.92
N PRO A 54 -8.26 -12.27 -7.17
CA PRO A 54 -9.14 -12.35 -8.33
C PRO A 54 -8.36 -12.41 -9.65
N GLY A 55 -8.75 -13.32 -10.54
CA GLY A 55 -8.07 -13.57 -11.81
C GLY A 55 -6.89 -14.56 -11.75
N LEU A 56 -6.46 -14.98 -10.55
CA LEU A 56 -5.42 -16.00 -10.33
C LEU A 56 -5.92 -17.22 -9.54
N GLU A 57 -7.23 -17.35 -9.33
CA GLU A 57 -7.83 -18.40 -8.49
C GLU A 57 -7.42 -19.80 -8.96
N SER A 58 -7.34 -19.99 -10.27
CA SER A 58 -6.94 -21.23 -10.91
C SER A 58 -5.48 -21.26 -11.33
N ALA A 59 -4.65 -20.25 -11.01
CA ALA A 59 -3.29 -20.14 -11.51
C ALA A 59 -2.26 -20.56 -10.46
N VAL A 60 -1.37 -21.47 -10.84
CA VAL A 60 -0.26 -21.96 -10.01
C VAL A 60 1.06 -21.54 -10.65
N VAL A 61 1.85 -20.74 -9.93
CA VAL A 61 3.19 -20.31 -10.33
C VAL A 61 4.18 -21.40 -9.92
N ILE A 62 4.70 -22.17 -10.88
CA ILE A 62 5.65 -23.27 -10.61
C ILE A 62 7.12 -22.84 -10.66
N ASP A 63 7.37 -21.55 -10.87
CA ASP A 63 8.68 -20.93 -10.71
C ASP A 63 8.54 -19.57 -10.01
N PRO A 64 8.58 -19.53 -8.66
CA PRO A 64 8.44 -18.28 -7.92
C PRO A 64 9.53 -17.24 -8.23
N LYS A 65 10.69 -17.67 -8.76
CA LYS A 65 11.73 -16.73 -9.21
C LYS A 65 11.25 -15.91 -10.41
N TRP A 66 10.56 -16.53 -11.36
CA TRP A 66 10.00 -15.80 -12.50
C TRP A 66 9.04 -14.69 -12.06
N LEU A 67 8.20 -14.97 -11.05
CA LEU A 67 7.30 -13.97 -10.49
C LEU A 67 8.06 -12.83 -9.80
N ALA A 68 9.13 -13.16 -9.05
CA ALA A 68 9.98 -12.15 -8.44
C ALA A 68 10.69 -11.29 -9.50
N ASP A 69 11.17 -11.90 -10.59
CA ASP A 69 11.78 -11.20 -11.71
C ASP A 69 10.77 -10.27 -12.42
N LEU A 70 9.51 -10.69 -12.56
CA LEU A 70 8.41 -9.83 -13.04
C LEU A 70 8.20 -8.63 -12.10
N MET A 71 8.08 -8.85 -10.78
CA MET A 71 7.91 -7.77 -9.82
C MET A 71 9.11 -6.80 -9.84
N ALA A 72 10.33 -7.31 -10.01
CA ALA A 72 11.56 -6.52 -10.11
C ALA A 72 11.71 -5.77 -11.46
N ARG A 73 10.92 -6.11 -12.48
CA ARG A 73 10.81 -5.27 -13.69
C ARG A 73 9.98 -4.01 -13.43
N ILE A 74 9.00 -4.10 -12.53
CA ILE A 74 8.05 -3.03 -12.22
C ILE A 74 8.60 -2.13 -11.11
N VAL A 75 9.12 -2.75 -10.05
CA VAL A 75 9.84 -2.05 -8.98
C VAL A 75 11.32 -2.05 -9.32
N THR A 76 11.78 -0.97 -9.95
CA THR A 76 13.10 -0.94 -10.61
C THR A 76 13.75 0.43 -10.54
N SER A 77 15.06 0.48 -10.30
CA SER A 77 15.86 1.69 -10.47
C SER A 77 16.53 1.80 -11.85
N ASP A 78 16.28 0.82 -12.74
CA ASP A 78 16.82 0.81 -14.08
C ASP A 78 16.10 1.81 -14.99
N ALA A 79 16.86 2.73 -15.58
CA ALA A 79 16.31 3.81 -16.40
C ALA A 79 15.59 3.31 -17.67
N GLY A 80 16.06 2.21 -18.26
CA GLY A 80 15.43 1.60 -19.44
C GLY A 80 14.05 1.05 -19.11
N ARG A 81 13.95 0.28 -18.01
CA ARG A 81 12.66 -0.25 -17.52
C ARG A 81 11.71 0.84 -17.04
N MET A 82 12.24 1.89 -16.39
CA MET A 82 11.42 3.05 -16.04
C MET A 82 10.85 3.73 -17.30
N ALA A 83 11.64 3.83 -18.38
CA ALA A 83 11.16 4.36 -19.66
C ALA A 83 10.14 3.44 -20.34
N GLU A 84 10.30 2.12 -20.27
CA GLU A 84 9.31 1.14 -20.76
C GLU A 84 7.96 1.29 -20.05
N LEU A 85 7.98 1.60 -18.76
CA LEU A 85 6.79 1.88 -17.95
C LEU A 85 6.26 3.30 -18.17
N GLY A 86 6.92 4.16 -18.96
CA GLY A 86 6.58 5.58 -19.06
C GLY A 86 6.53 6.26 -17.69
N MET A 87 7.41 5.84 -16.78
CA MET A 87 7.31 6.16 -15.36
C MET A 87 7.76 7.59 -15.07
N GLU A 88 6.93 8.36 -14.37
CA GLU A 88 7.25 9.71 -13.91
C GLU A 88 7.03 9.81 -12.41
N ASN A 89 8.10 10.00 -11.63
CA ASN A 89 8.05 10.16 -10.17
C ASN A 89 7.24 9.06 -9.45
N GLY A 90 7.34 7.81 -9.92
CA GLY A 90 6.60 6.67 -9.37
C GLY A 90 5.17 6.51 -9.88
N TRP A 91 4.72 7.34 -10.82
CA TRP A 91 3.47 7.20 -11.55
C TRP A 91 3.68 6.53 -12.91
N THR A 92 2.70 5.76 -13.35
CA THR A 92 2.62 5.16 -14.69
C THR A 92 1.14 5.02 -15.10
N SER A 93 0.84 4.71 -16.36
CA SER A 93 -0.51 4.33 -16.75
C SER A 93 -0.77 2.85 -16.51
N MET A 94 -2.02 2.47 -16.27
CA MET A 94 -2.42 1.06 -16.19
C MET A 94 -2.09 0.31 -17.49
N GLU A 95 -2.28 0.95 -18.64
CA GLU A 95 -1.94 0.37 -19.95
C GLU A 95 -0.44 0.05 -20.07
N ALA A 96 0.45 0.93 -19.61
CA ALA A 96 1.89 0.68 -19.65
C ALA A 96 2.29 -0.47 -18.69
N LEU A 97 1.70 -0.50 -17.50
CA LEU A 97 1.90 -1.58 -16.53
C LEU A 97 1.46 -2.94 -17.11
N GLU A 98 0.27 -3.00 -17.69
CA GLU A 98 -0.27 -4.20 -18.33
C GLU A 98 0.59 -4.65 -19.52
N LYS A 99 1.09 -3.72 -20.35
CA LYS A 99 2.02 -4.05 -21.44
C LYS A 99 3.30 -4.71 -20.94
N VAL A 100 3.87 -4.23 -19.83
CA VAL A 100 5.05 -4.86 -19.22
C VAL A 100 4.72 -6.27 -18.74
N VAL A 101 3.60 -6.49 -18.05
CA VAL A 101 3.16 -7.83 -17.61
C VAL A 101 2.91 -8.75 -18.81
N GLN A 102 2.22 -8.25 -19.84
CA GLN A 102 1.89 -8.96 -21.07
C GLN A 102 3.13 -9.38 -21.87
N SER A 103 4.21 -8.58 -21.82
CA SER A 103 5.49 -8.90 -22.48
C SER A 103 6.17 -10.14 -21.90
N VAL A 104 5.89 -10.46 -20.63
CA VAL A 104 6.45 -11.62 -19.92
C VAL A 104 5.45 -12.78 -19.82
N CYS A 105 4.18 -12.52 -20.12
CA CYS A 105 3.11 -13.49 -20.21
C CYS A 105 2.52 -13.48 -21.63
N PRO A 106 3.30 -13.78 -22.70
CA PRO A 106 2.78 -13.77 -24.05
C PRO A 106 1.57 -14.70 -24.15
N ALA A 107 0.56 -14.31 -24.93
CA ALA A 107 -0.66 -15.08 -25.08
C ALA A 107 -0.32 -16.50 -25.54
N SER A 108 -0.50 -17.49 -24.64
CA SER A 108 -0.42 -18.89 -25.01
C SER A 108 -1.47 -19.17 -26.09
N SER A 109 -1.07 -19.86 -27.14
CA SER A 109 -1.90 -20.29 -28.28
C SER A 109 -2.99 -21.32 -27.91
N SER A 110 -3.22 -21.56 -26.61
CA SER A 110 -4.16 -22.53 -26.06
C SER A 110 -5.32 -21.87 -25.31
N GLY A 111 -6.21 -21.22 -26.08
CA GLY A 111 -7.67 -21.17 -25.84
C GLY A 111 -8.24 -20.67 -24.51
N SER A 112 -7.43 -20.24 -23.55
CA SER A 112 -7.88 -19.66 -22.27
C SER A 112 -7.29 -18.26 -22.12
N SER A 113 -8.20 -17.29 -22.11
CA SER A 113 -8.04 -15.86 -21.84
C SER A 113 -6.70 -15.43 -21.23
N SER A 114 -5.69 -15.18 -22.08
CA SER A 114 -4.41 -14.57 -21.69
C SER A 114 -4.60 -13.21 -20.98
N SER A 115 -5.71 -12.53 -21.26
CA SER A 115 -6.13 -11.30 -20.56
C SER A 115 -6.44 -11.51 -19.07
N SER A 116 -6.87 -12.71 -18.67
CA SER A 116 -7.26 -12.98 -17.27
C SER A 116 -6.06 -13.04 -16.33
N TRP A 117 -4.93 -13.61 -16.78
CA TRP A 117 -3.74 -13.73 -15.94
C TRP A 117 -2.97 -12.42 -15.83
N VAL A 118 -2.98 -11.59 -16.87
CA VAL A 118 -2.38 -10.25 -16.81
C VAL A 118 -3.08 -9.41 -15.74
N ASP A 119 -4.42 -9.33 -15.79
CA ASP A 119 -5.20 -8.65 -14.74
C ASP A 119 -4.95 -9.27 -13.36
N GLY A 120 -4.95 -10.60 -13.28
CA GLY A 120 -4.65 -11.32 -12.05
C GLY A 120 -3.27 -11.00 -11.45
N LEU A 121 -2.22 -10.92 -12.28
CA LEU A 121 -0.87 -10.56 -11.83
C LEU A 121 -0.77 -9.10 -11.39
N VAL A 122 -1.48 -8.18 -12.07
CA VAL A 122 -1.60 -6.79 -11.64
C VAL A 122 -2.28 -6.69 -10.28
N ARG A 123 -3.39 -7.42 -10.09
CA ARG A 123 -4.09 -7.52 -8.80
C ARG A 123 -3.24 -8.16 -7.71
N LEU A 124 -2.40 -9.13 -8.04
CA LEU A 124 -1.42 -9.68 -7.10
C LEU A 124 -0.43 -8.61 -6.63
N MET A 125 0.07 -7.77 -7.54
CA MET A 125 0.96 -6.68 -7.16
C MET A 125 0.26 -5.62 -6.30
N GLN A 126 -1.02 -5.36 -6.54
CA GLN A 126 -1.85 -4.54 -5.66
C GLN A 126 -2.02 -5.18 -4.28
N HIS A 127 -2.30 -6.47 -4.23
CA HIS A 127 -2.42 -7.24 -2.98
C HIS A 127 -1.11 -7.22 -2.17
N CYS A 128 0.04 -7.27 -2.84
CA CYS A 128 1.35 -7.15 -2.22
C CYS A 128 1.70 -5.72 -1.77
N GLY A 129 0.89 -4.71 -2.10
CA GLY A 129 1.17 -3.31 -1.79
C GLY A 129 2.30 -2.70 -2.63
N LEU A 130 2.54 -3.24 -3.83
CA LEU A 130 3.55 -2.75 -4.77
C LEU A 130 2.96 -1.77 -5.80
N VAL A 131 1.66 -1.86 -6.03
CA VAL A 131 0.92 -1.02 -6.99
C VAL A 131 -0.38 -0.54 -6.34
N TYR A 132 -0.76 0.70 -6.62
CA TYR A 132 -2.11 1.21 -6.40
C TYR A 132 -2.68 1.65 -7.74
N ALA A 133 -3.82 1.10 -8.14
CA ALA A 133 -4.56 1.56 -9.32
C ALA A 133 -5.50 2.69 -8.91
N ALA A 134 -5.28 3.87 -9.48
CA ALA A 134 -6.13 5.04 -9.31
C ALA A 134 -7.32 4.97 -10.28
N ALA A 135 -8.41 5.66 -9.93
CA ALA A 135 -9.66 5.65 -10.72
C ALA A 135 -9.54 6.32 -12.11
N ASN A 136 -8.43 7.03 -12.38
CA ASN A 136 -8.17 7.73 -13.62
C ASN A 136 -7.26 6.95 -14.59
N GLU A 137 -7.28 5.61 -14.53
CA GLU A 137 -6.44 4.72 -15.34
C GLU A 137 -4.92 4.91 -15.12
N MET A 138 -4.54 5.55 -14.02
CA MET A 138 -3.16 5.69 -13.58
C MET A 138 -2.83 4.69 -12.49
N ALA A 139 -1.55 4.36 -12.35
CA ALA A 139 -1.01 3.57 -11.28
C ALA A 139 0.08 4.32 -10.52
N VAL A 140 0.11 4.11 -9.21
CA VAL A 140 1.20 4.52 -8.33
C VAL A 140 1.99 3.28 -7.94
N ILE A 141 3.32 3.35 -8.02
CA ILE A 141 4.24 2.32 -7.55
C ILE A 141 4.96 2.88 -6.32
N PRO A 142 4.47 2.66 -5.08
CA PRO A 142 4.97 3.33 -3.90
C PRO A 142 6.49 3.28 -3.69
N PRO A 143 7.18 2.13 -3.91
CA PRO A 143 8.63 2.09 -3.77
C PRO A 143 9.41 3.02 -4.70
N MET A 144 8.78 3.45 -5.81
CA MET A 144 9.36 4.29 -6.86
C MET A 144 9.06 5.78 -6.68
N LEU A 145 8.23 6.14 -5.71
CA LEU A 145 7.95 7.52 -5.36
C LEU A 145 9.17 8.20 -4.71
N PRO A 146 9.26 9.55 -4.78
CA PRO A 146 10.33 10.28 -4.10
C PRO A 146 10.29 10.07 -2.59
N ASP A 147 11.46 10.01 -1.95
CA ASP A 147 11.57 9.93 -0.50
C ASP A 147 11.53 11.34 0.13
N ARG A 148 10.74 11.47 1.21
CA ARG A 148 10.62 12.70 2.00
C ARG A 148 10.80 12.45 3.50
N MET A 149 11.28 11.27 3.89
CA MET A 149 11.37 10.85 5.30
C MET A 149 12.32 11.72 6.14
N THR A 150 13.25 12.43 5.48
CA THR A 150 14.20 13.38 6.09
C THR A 150 13.75 14.84 6.02
N GLN A 151 12.63 15.16 5.36
CA GLN A 151 12.15 16.53 5.25
C GLN A 151 11.58 17.01 6.60
N SER A 152 11.65 18.33 6.84
CA SER A 152 11.08 18.93 8.04
C SER A 152 9.57 18.75 8.08
N LEU A 153 9.08 18.23 9.20
CA LEU A 153 7.64 18.12 9.50
C LEU A 153 6.98 19.51 9.47
N GLN A 154 7.70 20.57 9.83
CA GLN A 154 7.18 21.94 9.80
C GLN A 154 6.83 22.37 8.37
N SER A 155 7.65 22.00 7.38
CA SER A 155 7.36 22.29 5.97
C SER A 155 6.12 21.55 5.48
N HIS A 156 5.94 20.30 5.90
CA HIS A 156 4.74 19.52 5.57
C HIS A 156 3.49 20.14 6.21
N ARG A 157 3.58 20.53 7.48
CA ARG A 157 2.48 21.17 8.21
C ARG A 157 2.11 22.53 7.63
N ALA A 158 3.10 23.36 7.30
CA ALA A 158 2.86 24.65 6.65
C ALA A 158 2.12 24.46 5.32
N ALA A 159 2.45 23.42 4.54
CA ALA A 159 1.75 23.10 3.30
C ALA A 159 0.30 22.59 3.51
N LEU A 160 0.00 22.00 4.67
CA LEU A 160 -1.36 21.59 5.05
C LEU A 160 -2.21 22.77 5.52
N VAL A 161 -1.64 23.65 6.35
CA VAL A 161 -2.36 24.81 6.92
C VAL A 161 -2.54 25.94 5.89
N LYS A 162 -1.55 26.17 5.01
CA LYS A 162 -1.63 27.23 3.98
C LYS A 162 -2.65 26.97 2.87
N GLN A 163 -3.26 25.79 2.80
CA GLN A 163 -4.35 25.60 1.83
C GLN A 163 -5.60 26.33 2.33
N PRO A 164 -6.04 27.41 1.65
CA PRO A 164 -7.38 27.91 1.88
C PRO A 164 -8.31 26.78 1.46
N GLY A 165 -9.28 26.42 2.29
CA GLY A 165 -10.40 25.63 1.81
C GLY A 165 -11.00 26.39 0.64
N SER A 166 -10.77 25.93 -0.60
CA SER A 166 -11.47 26.44 -1.77
C SER A 166 -12.95 26.20 -1.53
N GLN A 167 -13.63 27.25 -1.06
CA GLN A 167 -15.07 27.29 -0.85
C GLN A 167 -15.73 27.30 -2.23
N SER A 168 -15.88 26.14 -2.84
CA SER A 168 -16.76 25.98 -3.99
C SER A 168 -17.44 24.61 -3.92
N GLY A 169 -18.55 24.59 -3.20
CA GLY A 169 -19.43 23.44 -3.06
C GLY A 169 -20.35 23.66 -1.88
N HIS A 170 -21.63 23.29 -1.99
CA HIS A 170 -22.58 23.32 -0.87
C HIS A 170 -22.04 22.45 0.27
N LEU A 171 -21.42 23.11 1.26
CA LEU A 171 -20.89 22.49 2.46
C LEU A 171 -22.06 22.06 3.36
N PRO A 172 -22.02 20.87 3.99
CA PRO A 172 -22.83 20.61 5.17
C PRO A 172 -22.48 21.63 6.27
N ALA A 173 -23.43 22.00 7.12
CA ALA A 173 -23.25 23.04 8.14
C ALA A 173 -22.21 22.66 9.24
N GLY A 174 -21.21 23.50 9.50
CA GLY A 174 -20.34 23.42 10.70
C GLY A 174 -18.86 23.79 10.48
N PRO A 175 -18.15 24.29 11.52
CA PRO A 175 -16.73 24.60 11.44
C PRO A 175 -15.88 23.33 11.34
N ARG A 176 -14.86 23.36 10.49
CA ARG A 176 -13.87 22.27 10.41
C ARG A 176 -12.81 22.44 11.47
N ARG A 177 -12.27 21.32 11.95
CA ARG A 177 -11.26 21.26 13.01
C ARG A 177 -10.16 20.28 12.62
N TRP A 178 -8.98 20.48 13.17
CA TRP A 178 -7.87 19.55 13.03
C TRP A 178 -7.89 18.47 14.11
N TRP A 179 -7.54 17.26 13.69
CA TRP A 179 -7.12 16.16 14.56
C TRP A 179 -5.75 15.71 14.07
N SER A 180 -4.81 15.53 15.00
CA SER A 180 -3.45 15.11 14.68
C SER A 180 -2.95 14.09 15.69
N ALA A 181 -2.31 13.04 15.19
CA ALA A 181 -1.74 11.97 15.98
C ALA A 181 -0.37 11.54 15.41
N GLN A 182 0.57 11.26 16.30
CA GLN A 182 1.89 10.73 15.99
C GLN A 182 2.03 9.35 16.61
N TYR A 183 2.35 8.36 15.78
CA TYR A 183 2.54 6.97 16.17
C TYR A 183 4.02 6.63 16.10
N LYS A 184 4.64 6.37 17.24
CA LYS A 184 6.05 6.00 17.32
C LYS A 184 6.16 4.49 17.31
N TYR A 185 6.83 3.96 16.30
CA TYR A 185 7.13 2.56 16.15
C TYR A 185 8.62 2.31 16.34
N GLY A 186 8.96 1.07 16.70
CA GLY A 186 10.32 0.56 16.55
C GLY A 186 10.73 0.45 15.08
N ARG A 187 11.38 -0.65 14.71
CA ARG A 187 11.85 -0.84 13.33
C ARG A 187 10.67 -1.11 12.39
N LEU A 188 10.44 -0.21 11.43
CA LEU A 188 9.53 -0.44 10.29
C LEU A 188 10.30 -0.87 9.05
N LEU A 189 9.73 -1.82 8.32
CA LEU A 189 10.25 -2.25 7.02
C LEU A 189 9.56 -1.47 5.91
N ASP A 190 10.33 -1.03 4.90
CA ASP A 190 9.83 -0.20 3.81
C ASP A 190 8.61 -0.79 3.10
N HIS A 191 8.58 -2.11 2.87
CA HIS A 191 7.45 -2.75 2.21
C HIS A 191 6.14 -2.64 3.00
N ARG A 192 6.21 -2.59 4.34
CA ARG A 192 5.03 -2.36 5.20
C ARG A 192 4.51 -0.94 5.01
N LEU A 193 5.40 0.04 4.91
CA LEU A 193 5.03 1.44 4.67
C LEU A 193 4.46 1.64 3.27
N SER A 194 5.02 0.97 2.24
CA SER A 194 4.47 0.97 0.88
C SER A 194 3.07 0.35 0.84
N ARG A 195 2.88 -0.79 1.49
CA ARG A 195 1.57 -1.44 1.61
C ARG A 195 0.57 -0.57 2.36
N LEU A 196 0.98 0.04 3.48
CA LEU A 196 0.17 0.99 4.24
C LEU A 196 -0.27 2.17 3.35
N LEU A 197 0.62 2.70 2.50
CA LEU A 197 0.26 3.76 1.55
C LEU A 197 -0.81 3.29 0.55
N CYS A 198 -0.65 2.11 -0.07
CA CYS A 198 -1.69 1.56 -0.96
C CYS A 198 -3.04 1.42 -0.24
N ARG A 199 -3.03 0.91 0.99
CA ARG A 199 -4.25 0.72 1.79
C ARG A 199 -4.88 2.04 2.21
N LEU A 200 -4.06 3.06 2.50
CA LEU A 200 -4.54 4.43 2.76
C LEU A 200 -5.24 5.02 1.53
N LEU A 201 -4.67 4.83 0.34
CA LEU A 201 -5.25 5.32 -0.91
C LEU A 201 -6.58 4.62 -1.24
N LEU A 202 -6.75 3.37 -0.81
CA LEU A 202 -8.01 2.61 -0.91
C LEU A 202 -9.01 2.89 0.22
N LEU A 203 -8.58 3.51 1.33
CA LEU A 203 -9.41 3.69 2.53
C LEU A 203 -10.64 4.57 2.27
N LEU A 204 -10.52 5.53 1.36
CA LEU A 204 -11.55 6.52 1.07
C LEU A 204 -11.95 6.45 -0.41
N PRO A 205 -13.22 6.10 -0.72
CA PRO A 205 -13.71 6.19 -2.08
C PRO A 205 -13.72 7.66 -2.55
N ASP A 206 -13.54 7.86 -3.85
CA ASP A 206 -13.64 9.16 -4.53
C ASP A 206 -12.69 10.25 -4.00
N VAL A 207 -11.56 9.83 -3.41
CA VAL A 207 -10.58 10.76 -2.85
C VAL A 207 -9.65 11.31 -3.94
N GLU A 208 -9.48 12.63 -3.96
CA GLU A 208 -8.49 13.31 -4.78
C GLU A 208 -7.11 13.16 -4.12
N VAL A 209 -6.14 12.61 -4.85
CA VAL A 209 -4.74 12.54 -4.41
C VAL A 209 -4.07 13.88 -4.72
N LEU A 210 -3.85 14.70 -3.69
CA LEU A 210 -3.26 16.04 -3.84
C LEU A 210 -1.74 16.02 -3.97
N ASP A 211 -1.09 15.05 -3.33
CA ASP A 211 0.35 14.83 -3.34
C ASP A 211 0.64 13.43 -2.79
N VAL A 212 1.68 12.77 -3.28
CA VAL A 212 2.06 11.41 -2.86
C VAL A 212 3.58 11.24 -2.92
N TRP A 213 4.15 10.54 -1.94
CA TRP A 213 5.56 10.22 -1.84
C TRP A 213 5.73 8.85 -1.18
N ARG A 214 6.94 8.30 -1.16
CA ARG A 214 7.20 6.87 -0.86
C ARG A 214 6.50 6.35 0.40
N PHE A 215 6.38 7.18 1.43
CA PHE A 215 5.79 6.84 2.72
C PHE A 215 4.81 7.89 3.23
N GLY A 216 4.04 8.48 2.31
CA GLY A 216 3.00 9.42 2.70
C GLY A 216 2.16 9.94 1.54
N ALA A 217 1.04 10.52 1.88
CA ALA A 217 0.12 11.12 0.95
C ALA A 217 -0.62 12.28 1.59
N ARG A 218 -1.13 13.15 0.73
CA ARG A 218 -2.13 14.15 1.06
C ARG A 218 -3.35 13.92 0.18
N LEU A 219 -4.49 13.76 0.82
CA LEU A 219 -5.74 13.33 0.23
C LEU A 219 -6.85 14.33 0.53
N ARG A 220 -7.77 14.52 -0.41
CA ARG A 220 -8.95 15.37 -0.24
C ARG A 220 -10.22 14.65 -0.65
N ARG A 221 -11.21 14.62 0.23
CA ARG A 221 -12.54 14.07 -0.09
C ARG A 221 -13.37 15.08 -0.89
N PRO A 222 -14.40 14.65 -1.63
CA PRO A 222 -15.28 15.56 -2.37
C PRO A 222 -15.98 16.60 -1.48
N GLN A 223 -16.30 16.23 -0.24
CA GLN A 223 -16.86 17.15 0.75
C GLN A 223 -15.85 18.17 1.27
N GLY A 224 -14.58 18.04 0.88
CA GLY A 224 -13.44 18.89 1.16
C GLY A 224 -12.61 18.50 2.39
N ASP A 225 -12.93 17.41 3.09
CA ASP A 225 -12.11 16.92 4.20
C ASP A 225 -10.70 16.59 3.71
N VAL A 226 -9.69 16.93 4.49
CA VAL A 226 -8.28 16.69 4.16
C VAL A 226 -7.71 15.63 5.11
N LEU A 227 -6.98 14.68 4.55
CA LEU A 227 -6.20 13.68 5.27
C LEU A 227 -4.76 13.73 4.79
N ALA A 228 -3.82 13.80 5.72
CA ALA A 228 -2.41 13.68 5.43
C ALA A 228 -1.76 12.63 6.33
N MET A 229 -0.92 11.80 5.74
CA MET A 229 -0.09 10.85 6.45
C MET A 229 1.34 10.99 5.95
N THR A 230 2.31 11.06 6.87
CA THR A 230 3.73 11.02 6.51
C THR A 230 4.53 10.22 7.52
N CYS A 231 5.53 9.49 7.03
CA CYS A 231 6.50 8.82 7.88
C CYS A 231 7.79 9.64 7.94
N THR A 232 8.30 9.86 9.15
CA THR A 232 9.63 10.44 9.40
C THR A 232 10.48 9.45 10.18
N ARG A 233 11.80 9.52 10.01
CA ARG A 233 12.75 8.74 10.80
C ARG A 233 13.77 9.67 11.41
N ARG A 234 13.83 9.69 12.75
CA ARG A 234 14.84 10.46 13.49
C ARG A 234 16.13 9.65 13.65
N LEU A 235 17.18 10.29 14.11
CA LEU A 235 18.53 9.72 14.27
C LEU A 235 18.57 8.53 15.25
N ASP A 236 17.57 8.42 16.13
CA ASP A 236 17.34 7.34 17.09
C ASP A 236 16.79 6.04 16.47
N LYS A 237 16.66 5.98 15.14
CA LYS A 237 16.15 4.84 14.34
C LYS A 237 14.67 4.53 14.54
N ASP A 238 13.95 5.34 15.32
CA ASP A 238 12.52 5.17 15.51
C ASP A 238 11.76 5.81 14.34
N TYR A 239 10.70 5.11 13.94
CA TYR A 239 9.82 5.58 12.88
C TYR A 239 8.63 6.27 13.52
N THR A 240 8.32 7.48 13.06
CA THR A 240 7.13 8.20 13.48
C THR A 240 6.21 8.40 12.29
N ILE A 241 5.01 7.82 12.37
CA ILE A 241 3.94 8.08 11.42
C ILE A 241 3.09 9.23 11.97
N HIS A 242 3.04 10.32 11.21
CA HIS A 242 2.24 11.50 11.53
C HIS A 242 0.97 11.45 10.71
N VAL A 243 -0.17 11.60 11.36
CA VAL A 243 -1.48 11.66 10.74
C VAL A 243 -2.13 12.98 11.11
N ALA A 244 -2.62 13.71 10.11
CA ALA A 244 -3.38 14.93 10.31
C ALA A 244 -4.67 14.88 9.49
N VAL A 245 -5.79 15.24 10.11
CA VAL A 245 -7.12 15.26 9.50
C VAL A 245 -7.76 16.61 9.75
N CYS A 246 -8.28 17.24 8.70
CA CYS A 246 -9.15 18.41 8.80
C CYS A 246 -10.53 18.06 8.24
N ALA A 247 -11.53 18.00 9.12
CA ALA A 247 -12.90 17.66 8.78
C ALA A 247 -13.87 18.29 9.80
N GLN A 248 -15.17 18.10 9.63
CA GLN A 248 -16.17 18.50 10.66
C GLN A 248 -16.07 17.62 11.91
N VAL A 249 -15.93 16.31 11.70
CA VAL A 249 -15.74 15.30 12.75
C VAL A 249 -14.43 14.55 12.46
N PRO A 250 -13.27 15.22 12.63
CA PRO A 250 -11.98 14.67 12.23
C PRO A 250 -11.60 13.41 13.02
N GLU A 251 -12.17 13.22 14.21
CA GLU A 251 -11.94 12.06 15.07
C GLU A 251 -12.43 10.75 14.44
N LEU A 252 -13.50 10.78 13.63
CA LEU A 252 -14.01 9.59 12.94
C LEU A 252 -13.05 9.10 11.86
N LEU A 253 -12.52 10.03 11.05
CA LEU A 253 -11.54 9.68 10.03
C LEU A 253 -10.18 9.34 10.66
N GLY A 254 -9.80 10.07 11.71
CA GLY A 254 -8.62 9.74 12.52
C GLY A 254 -8.68 8.33 13.10
N ALA A 255 -9.83 7.92 13.64
CA ALA A 255 -10.04 6.57 14.15
C ALA A 255 -9.93 5.49 13.05
N ARG A 256 -10.44 5.75 11.84
CA ARG A 256 -10.29 4.84 10.69
C ARG A 256 -8.83 4.65 10.28
N VAL A 257 -8.06 5.74 10.23
CA VAL A 257 -6.61 5.66 9.93
C VAL A 257 -5.88 4.93 11.06
N SER A 258 -6.27 5.18 12.31
CA SER A 258 -5.70 4.48 13.49
C SER A 258 -5.96 2.97 13.43
N ALA A 259 -7.16 2.56 13.03
CA ALA A 259 -7.51 1.15 12.83
C ALA A 259 -6.69 0.53 11.69
N LEU A 260 -6.55 1.23 10.56
CA LEU A 260 -5.70 0.79 9.45
C LEU A 260 -4.23 0.60 9.88
N LEU A 261 -3.69 1.51 10.69
CA LEU A 261 -2.34 1.36 11.25
C LEU A 261 -2.24 0.12 12.15
N GLY A 262 -3.26 -0.11 13.00
CA GLY A 262 -3.32 -1.28 13.86
C GLY A 262 -3.42 -2.60 13.08
N GLU A 263 -4.12 -2.62 11.95
CA GLU A 263 -4.20 -3.80 11.07
C GLU A 263 -2.86 -4.07 10.37
N GLU A 264 -2.32 -3.07 9.66
CA GLU A 264 -1.14 -3.25 8.80
C GLU A 264 0.18 -3.37 9.58
N LEU A 265 0.24 -2.86 10.82
CA LEU A 265 1.43 -2.83 11.67
C LEU A 265 1.22 -3.57 13.01
N SER A 266 0.26 -4.49 13.08
CA SER A 266 -0.08 -5.26 14.29
C SER A 266 1.11 -6.04 14.90
N ASP A 267 2.07 -6.44 14.08
CA ASP A 267 3.28 -7.18 14.47
C ASP A 267 4.48 -6.28 14.82
N VAL A 268 4.31 -4.96 14.72
CA VAL A 268 5.36 -3.98 14.99
C VAL A 268 5.18 -3.39 16.39
N GLU A 269 6.29 -3.26 17.12
CA GLU A 269 6.33 -2.59 18.41
C GLU A 269 5.88 -1.11 18.28
N LEU A 270 4.67 -0.82 18.76
CA LEU A 270 4.17 0.54 18.98
C LEU A 270 4.67 1.05 20.34
N LYS A 271 5.54 2.06 20.32
CA LYS A 271 6.20 2.63 21.50
C LYS A 271 5.36 3.70 22.19
N ASP A 272 4.74 4.60 21.43
CA ASP A 272 3.93 5.70 21.98
C ASP A 272 2.95 6.24 20.93
N ILE A 273 1.86 6.82 21.42
CA ILE A 273 0.93 7.62 20.61
C ILE A 273 0.84 9.00 21.24
N GLN A 274 1.05 10.03 20.44
CA GLN A 274 0.98 11.43 20.88
C GLN A 274 -0.09 12.16 20.08
N TYR A 275 -1.05 12.77 20.77
CA TYR A 275 -2.08 13.60 20.15
C TYR A 275 -1.69 15.06 20.26
N GLU A 276 -1.97 15.83 19.21
CA GLU A 276 -1.75 17.27 19.22
C GLU A 276 -3.07 18.02 19.32
N CYS A 277 -3.10 19.07 20.14
CA CYS A 277 -4.23 19.99 20.23
C CYS A 277 -4.49 20.66 18.88
N ALA A 278 -5.76 20.75 18.47
CA ALA A 278 -6.19 21.36 17.22
C ALA A 278 -5.71 22.82 17.07
N ALA A 279 -5.76 23.62 18.13
CA ALA A 279 -5.34 25.02 18.11
C ALA A 279 -3.81 25.14 17.99
N CYS A 280 -3.06 24.28 18.66
CA CYS A 280 -1.61 24.19 18.49
C CYS A 280 -1.29 23.82 17.05
N PHE A 281 -2.06 22.87 16.48
CA PHE A 281 -2.23 22.51 15.06
C PHE A 281 -1.86 23.63 14.08
N GLU A 282 -2.68 24.67 14.18
CA GLU A 282 -2.78 25.78 13.23
C GLU A 282 -1.73 26.87 13.47
N MET A 283 -1.20 26.97 14.69
CA MET A 283 -0.17 27.95 15.01
C MET A 283 1.17 27.58 14.39
N GLU A 284 1.93 28.58 13.96
CA GLU A 284 3.34 28.37 13.62
C GLU A 284 4.06 27.85 14.87
N PRO A 285 4.86 26.78 14.74
CA PRO A 285 5.49 26.15 15.89
C PRO A 285 6.53 27.09 16.50
N THR A 286 6.18 27.73 17.61
CA THR A 286 7.14 28.25 18.58
C THR A 286 7.60 27.09 19.48
N GLU A 287 8.84 27.14 19.99
CA GLU A 287 9.39 26.06 20.84
C GLU A 287 8.50 25.76 22.07
N ASP A 288 7.85 26.78 22.61
CA ASP A 288 6.91 26.67 23.74
C ASP A 288 5.57 26.00 23.37
N ALA A 289 5.06 26.20 22.15
CA ALA A 289 3.80 25.63 21.69
C ALA A 289 3.89 24.12 21.41
N GLN A 290 5.08 23.63 21.03
CA GLN A 290 5.32 22.19 20.79
C GLN A 290 5.27 21.35 22.07
N GLN A 291 5.64 21.92 23.23
CA GLN A 291 5.58 21.20 24.51
C GLN A 291 4.20 21.25 25.17
N HIS A 292 3.45 22.34 25.03
CA HIS A 292 2.16 22.53 25.70
C HIS A 292 0.96 21.93 24.93
N GLY A 293 1.15 21.58 23.65
CA GLY A 293 0.09 21.08 22.76
C GLY A 293 0.03 19.57 22.57
N MET A 294 0.97 18.81 23.14
CA MET A 294 1.16 17.37 22.86
C MET A 294 0.79 16.51 24.08
N TYR A 295 -0.08 15.53 23.87
CA TYR A 295 -0.60 14.65 24.92
C TYR A 295 -0.30 13.19 24.60
N SER A 296 0.42 12.49 25.48
CA SER A 296 0.64 11.04 25.32
C SER A 296 -0.62 10.26 25.69
N ALA A 297 -0.99 9.29 24.87
CA ALA A 297 -2.12 8.39 25.10
C ALA A 297 -2.02 7.66 26.45
N ASN A 298 -0.80 7.32 26.88
CA ASN A 298 -0.55 6.68 28.17
C ASN A 298 -0.92 7.58 29.36
N VAL A 299 -0.73 8.90 29.21
CA VAL A 299 -1.10 9.89 30.23
C VAL A 299 -2.62 10.04 30.26
N LEU A 300 -3.26 10.17 29.09
CA LEU A 300 -4.71 10.29 28.98
C LEU A 300 -5.45 9.07 29.55
N ARG A 301 -4.98 7.85 29.27
CA ARG A 301 -5.56 6.62 29.84
C ARG A 301 -5.46 6.58 31.36
N LYS A 302 -4.31 7.00 31.92
CA LYS A 302 -4.12 7.07 33.38
C LYS A 302 -5.03 8.10 34.04
N MET A 303 -5.36 9.19 33.35
CA MET A 303 -6.29 10.21 33.84
C MET A 303 -7.74 9.71 33.78
N ALA A 304 -8.14 9.05 32.68
CA ALA A 304 -9.50 8.52 32.51
C ALA A 304 -9.83 7.36 33.46
N GLY A 305 -8.84 6.55 33.88
CA GLY A 305 -9.03 5.47 34.84
C GLY A 305 -9.00 5.89 36.32
N ARG A 306 -9.01 7.20 36.62
CA ARG A 306 -9.06 7.77 37.98
C ARG A 306 -10.44 8.32 38.37
N GLU A 307 -11.45 8.13 37.53
CA GLU A 307 -12.87 8.34 37.85
C GLU A 307 -13.48 7.06 38.42
#